data_AF-D3RP10-F1
#
_entry.id   AF-D3RP10-F1
#
_cell.length_a   1.000
_cell.length_b   1.000
_cell.length_c   1.000
_cell.angle_alpha   90.00
_cell.angle_beta   90.00
_cell.angle_gamma   90.00
#
_symmetry.space_group_name_H-M   'P 1'
#
loop_
_entity.id
_entity.type
_entity.pdbx_description
1 polymer ?
#
loop_
_entity_poly.entity_id
_entity_poly.type
_entity_poly.pdbx_seq_one_letter_code
_entity_poly.pdbx_strand_id
1 'polypeptide(L)'
;MTEYALILVGTVLVNNFVLVKFLGLCPFMGVSKKLETATGMGLATTFVMTLSSVISWIVNEFVLEPLDIGYLRTISFILVIAAVVQFTETVMRKTSPMLYQLLGIFLPLITTNCAVLGVALLNQQAEHTLVESALYGFGAAIGFSLVLALFAAIRERVAVADVPEPFQGSAIALVTAGLMSLAFMGFAGLVAN
;
A
#
# COMPACT_ATOMS: atom_id res chain seq x y z
N MET A 1 9.30 -23.41 4.64
CA MET A 1 8.98 -22.77 5.94
C MET A 1 9.84 -21.52 6.15
N THR A 2 11.17 -21.62 6.01
CA THR A 2 12.10 -20.48 6.01
C THR A 2 11.92 -19.54 4.81
N GLU A 3 11.63 -20.05 3.61
CA GLU A 3 11.34 -19.22 2.42
C GLU A 3 10.12 -18.30 2.59
N TYR A 4 9.00 -18.80 3.13
CA TYR A 4 7.80 -17.97 3.35
C TYR A 4 8.04 -16.86 4.38
N ALA A 5 8.82 -17.14 5.43
CA ALA A 5 9.22 -16.12 6.40
C ALA A 5 10.20 -15.10 5.80
N LEU A 6 11.10 -15.52 4.91
CA LEU A 6 12.00 -14.63 4.17
C LEU A 6 11.26 -13.76 3.15
N ILE A 7 10.26 -14.30 2.44
CA ILE A 7 9.39 -13.52 1.56
C ILE A 7 8.60 -12.50 2.39
N LEU A 8 8.06 -12.89 3.54
CA LEU A 8 7.23 -12.01 4.38
C LEU A 8 8.08 -10.92 5.06
N VAL A 9 9.24 -11.26 5.61
CA VAL A 9 10.18 -10.28 6.18
C VAL A 9 10.81 -9.43 5.09
N GLY A 10 11.17 -10.01 3.94
CA GLY A 10 11.72 -9.32 2.79
C GLY A 10 10.75 -8.33 2.15
N THR A 11 9.47 -8.67 2.03
CA THR A 11 8.44 -7.75 1.49
C THR A 11 8.00 -6.69 2.50
N VAL A 12 7.93 -7.03 3.79
CA VAL A 12 7.55 -6.07 4.85
C VAL A 12 8.66 -5.07 5.14
N LEU A 13 9.93 -5.49 5.17
CA LEU A 13 11.06 -4.66 5.62
C LEU A 13 12.08 -4.27 4.52
N VAL A 14 12.38 -5.13 3.54
CA VAL A 14 13.50 -4.90 2.60
C VAL A 14 13.06 -4.37 1.23
N ASN A 15 11.96 -4.87 0.68
CA ASN A 15 11.32 -4.39 -0.56
C ASN A 15 10.13 -3.47 -0.25
N ASN A 16 10.29 -2.57 0.71
CA ASN A 16 9.22 -1.65 1.08
C ASN A 16 8.92 -0.68 -0.10
N PHE A 17 7.80 -0.93 -0.78
CA PHE A 17 7.34 -0.19 -1.95
C PHE A 17 7.19 1.32 -1.70
N VAL A 18 6.91 1.71 -0.47
CA VAL A 18 6.66 3.10 -0.08
C VAL A 18 7.96 3.88 0.07
N LEU A 19 8.99 3.27 0.62
CA LEU A 19 10.22 3.95 1.03
C LEU A 19 11.37 3.76 0.03
N VAL A 20 11.41 2.62 -0.66
CA VAL A 20 12.49 2.28 -1.63
C VAL A 20 12.04 2.55 -3.07
N LYS A 21 10.76 2.32 -3.38
CA LYS A 21 10.21 2.53 -4.73
C LYS A 21 9.30 3.77 -4.86
N PHE A 22 9.10 4.52 -3.79
CA PHE A 22 8.30 5.76 -3.74
C PHE A 22 6.84 5.61 -4.23
N LEU A 23 6.23 4.43 -4.06
CA LEU A 23 4.82 4.22 -4.42
C LEU A 23 3.89 4.47 -3.22
N GLY A 24 2.69 4.99 -3.47
CA GLY A 24 1.67 5.23 -2.44
C GLY A 24 1.75 6.59 -1.74
N LEU A 25 2.50 7.55 -2.30
CA LEU A 25 2.64 8.90 -1.73
C LEU A 25 1.32 9.69 -1.66
N CYS A 26 0.37 9.41 -2.56
CA CYS A 26 -0.91 10.12 -2.64
C CYS A 26 -1.76 9.99 -1.35
N PRO A 27 -2.13 8.78 -0.89
CA PRO A 27 -2.81 8.61 0.39
C PRO A 27 -1.90 8.92 1.58
N PHE A 28 -0.60 8.69 1.42
CA PHE A 28 0.40 8.96 2.45
C PHE A 28 0.46 10.44 2.85
N MET A 29 0.37 11.37 1.90
CA MET A 29 0.33 12.81 2.21
C MET A 29 -1.05 13.29 2.64
N GLY A 30 -2.11 12.67 2.12
CA GLY A 30 -3.50 13.09 2.33
C GLY A 30 -4.07 12.70 3.70
N VAL A 31 -3.76 11.51 4.22
CA VAL A 31 -4.46 10.91 5.38
C VAL A 31 -3.59 10.82 6.65
N SER A 32 -2.31 11.19 6.57
CA SER A 32 -1.35 11.12 7.69
C SER A 32 -1.40 12.27 8.69
N LYS A 33 -2.47 13.07 8.70
CA LYS A 33 -2.61 14.16 9.69
C LYS A 33 -2.98 13.66 11.09
N LYS A 34 -3.67 12.53 11.17
CA LYS A 34 -4.08 11.91 12.43
C LYS A 34 -3.76 10.42 12.40
N LEU A 35 -3.34 9.88 13.54
CA LEU A 35 -3.05 8.45 13.69
C LEU A 35 -4.29 7.57 13.48
N GLU A 36 -5.45 8.00 13.98
CA GLU A 36 -6.72 7.26 13.84
C GLU A 36 -7.14 7.10 12.37
N THR A 37 -7.01 8.17 11.57
CA THR A 37 -7.35 8.11 10.13
C THR A 37 -6.32 7.32 9.34
N ALA A 38 -5.04 7.44 9.69
CA ALA A 38 -3.95 6.71 9.07
C ALA A 38 -4.08 5.19 9.30
N THR A 39 -4.41 4.77 10.52
CA THR A 39 -4.60 3.34 10.84
C THR A 39 -5.83 2.77 10.14
N GLY A 40 -6.95 3.50 10.12
CA GLY A 40 -8.15 3.10 9.35
C GLY A 40 -7.86 2.93 7.85
N MET A 41 -7.08 3.85 7.27
CA MET A 41 -6.63 3.76 5.88
C MET A 41 -5.66 2.60 5.63
N GLY A 42 -4.71 2.37 6.54
CA GLY A 42 -3.79 1.25 6.47
C GLY A 42 -4.50 -0.11 6.48
N LEU A 43 -5.52 -0.26 7.32
CA LEU A 43 -6.34 -1.48 7.36
C LEU A 43 -7.18 -1.67 6.09
N ALA A 44 -7.84 -0.62 5.60
CA ALA A 44 -8.63 -0.69 4.38
C ALA A 44 -7.76 -1.04 3.16
N THR A 45 -6.61 -0.38 3.01
CA THR A 45 -5.65 -0.67 1.94
C THR A 45 -5.06 -2.07 2.07
N THR A 46 -4.86 -2.57 3.28
CA THR A 46 -4.39 -3.95 3.50
C THR A 46 -5.37 -4.97 2.96
N PHE A 47 -6.66 -4.80 3.27
CA PHE A 47 -7.71 -5.66 2.75
C PHE A 47 -7.80 -5.59 1.21
N VAL A 48 -7.74 -4.39 0.63
CA VAL A 48 -7.80 -4.23 -0.82
C VAL A 48 -6.59 -4.85 -1.52
N MET A 49 -5.36 -4.55 -1.05
CA MET A 49 -4.13 -5.03 -1.68
C MET A 49 -3.99 -6.55 -1.65
N THR A 50 -4.40 -7.18 -0.55
CA THR A 50 -4.36 -8.63 -0.39
C THR A 50 -5.33 -9.30 -1.35
N LEU A 51 -6.59 -8.86 -1.34
CA LEU A 51 -7.63 -9.42 -2.20
C LEU A 51 -7.33 -9.15 -3.68
N SER A 52 -6.86 -7.94 -4.02
CA SER A 52 -6.50 -7.59 -5.39
C SER A 52 -5.34 -8.44 -5.90
N SER A 53 -4.32 -8.71 -5.08
CA SER A 53 -3.18 -9.55 -5.50
C SER A 53 -3.62 -10.98 -5.83
N VAL A 54 -4.52 -11.56 -5.03
CA VAL A 54 -5.07 -12.90 -5.29
C VAL A 54 -5.93 -12.92 -6.54
N ILE A 55 -6.85 -11.96 -6.70
CA ILE A 55 -7.76 -11.94 -7.86
C ILE A 55 -6.99 -11.61 -9.14
N SER A 56 -6.02 -10.69 -9.09
CA SER A 56 -5.18 -10.36 -10.24
C SER A 56 -4.37 -11.56 -10.73
N TRP A 57 -3.87 -12.41 -9.82
CA TRP A 57 -3.21 -13.66 -10.18
C TRP A 57 -4.16 -14.62 -10.89
N ILE A 58 -5.37 -14.83 -10.35
CA ILE A 58 -6.38 -15.70 -10.96
C ILE A 58 -6.75 -15.19 -12.36
N VAL A 59 -6.96 -13.89 -12.51
CA VAL A 59 -7.31 -13.29 -13.80
C VAL A 59 -6.16 -13.45 -14.79
N ASN A 60 -4.91 -13.29 -14.37
CA ASN A 60 -3.78 -13.46 -15.28
C ASN A 60 -3.67 -14.92 -15.77
N GLU A 61 -3.60 -15.88 -14.85
CA GLU A 61 -3.38 -17.30 -15.15
C GLU A 61 -4.55 -17.91 -15.96
N PHE A 62 -5.80 -17.62 -15.56
CA PHE A 62 -6.97 -18.27 -16.15
C PHE A 62 -7.57 -17.51 -17.33
N VAL A 63 -7.22 -16.24 -17.54
CA VAL A 63 -7.82 -15.42 -18.60
C VAL A 63 -6.77 -14.85 -19.55
N LEU A 64 -5.71 -14.22 -19.06
CA LEU A 64 -4.78 -13.50 -19.94
C LEU A 64 -3.84 -14.44 -20.68
N GLU A 65 -3.33 -15.46 -19.99
CA GLU A 65 -2.43 -16.46 -20.57
C GLU A 65 -3.12 -17.37 -21.61
N PRO A 66 -4.29 -17.98 -21.35
CA PRO A 66 -4.93 -18.84 -22.34
C PRO A 66 -5.45 -18.09 -23.57
N LEU A 67 -5.72 -16.78 -23.45
CA LEU A 67 -6.15 -15.96 -24.59
C LEU A 67 -4.96 -15.26 -25.28
N ASP A 68 -3.73 -15.40 -24.77
CA ASP A 68 -2.49 -14.74 -25.25
C ASP A 68 -2.59 -13.20 -25.32
N ILE A 69 -3.37 -12.59 -24.41
CA ILE A 69 -3.66 -11.14 -24.39
C ILE A 69 -2.87 -10.43 -23.28
N GLY A 70 -1.56 -10.66 -23.23
CA GLY A 70 -0.68 -10.06 -22.23
C GLY A 70 -0.65 -8.52 -22.24
N TYR A 71 -0.96 -7.88 -23.37
CA TYR A 71 -0.92 -6.42 -23.50
C TYR A 71 -2.03 -5.70 -22.70
N LEU A 72 -3.15 -6.37 -22.38
CA LEU A 72 -4.25 -5.79 -21.60
C LEU A 72 -4.04 -5.87 -20.08
N ARG A 73 -2.92 -6.44 -19.62
CA ARG A 73 -2.67 -6.74 -18.20
C ARG A 73 -2.90 -5.57 -17.27
N THR A 74 -2.34 -4.40 -17.58
CA THR A 74 -2.49 -3.20 -16.74
C THR A 74 -3.95 -2.77 -16.62
N ILE A 75 -4.71 -2.79 -17.74
CA ILE A 75 -6.12 -2.40 -17.76
C ILE A 75 -6.96 -3.40 -16.96
N SER A 76 -6.72 -4.70 -17.16
CA SER A 76 -7.39 -5.76 -16.42
C SER A 76 -7.15 -5.63 -14.91
N PHE A 77 -5.93 -5.34 -14.49
CA PHE A 77 -5.61 -5.18 -13.07
C PHE A 77 -6.28 -3.94 -12.46
N ILE A 78 -6.33 -2.82 -13.19
CA ILE A 78 -7.05 -1.62 -12.73
C ILE A 78 -8.55 -1.94 -12.55
N LEU A 79 -9.17 -2.68 -13.46
CA LEU A 79 -10.56 -3.11 -13.33
C LEU A 79 -10.81 -4.01 -12.12
N VAL A 80 -9.92 -4.97 -11.88
CA VAL A 80 -9.97 -5.84 -10.69
C VAL A 80 -9.88 -5.00 -9.41
N ILE A 81 -8.91 -4.09 -9.32
CA ILE A 81 -8.73 -3.22 -8.17
C ILE A 81 -9.97 -2.35 -7.96
N ALA A 82 -10.53 -1.76 -9.02
CA ALA A 82 -11.74 -0.94 -8.94
C ALA A 82 -12.94 -1.74 -8.39
N ALA A 83 -13.14 -2.97 -8.85
CA ALA A 83 -14.19 -3.85 -8.35
C ALA A 83 -14.01 -4.19 -6.86
N VAL A 84 -12.77 -4.49 -6.45
CA VAL A 84 -12.44 -4.79 -5.04
C VAL A 84 -12.64 -3.58 -4.14
N VAL A 85 -12.23 -2.39 -4.57
CA VAL A 85 -12.44 -1.16 -3.79
C VAL A 85 -13.93 -0.85 -3.68
N GLN A 86 -14.71 -1.00 -4.76
CA GLN A 86 -16.16 -0.78 -4.72
C GLN A 86 -16.86 -1.74 -3.77
N PHE A 87 -16.42 -3.00 -3.76
CA PHE A 87 -16.88 -3.99 -2.79
C PHE A 87 -16.53 -3.56 -1.36
N THR A 88 -15.28 -3.15 -1.13
CA THR A 88 -14.80 -2.68 0.18
C THR A 88 -15.57 -1.46 0.67
N GLU A 89 -15.87 -0.51 -0.21
CA GLU A 89 -16.70 0.68 0.09
C GLU A 89 -18.07 0.28 0.63
N THR A 90 -18.72 -0.67 -0.05
CA THR A 90 -20.05 -1.16 0.31
C THR A 90 -20.03 -1.88 1.66
N VAL A 91 -18.98 -2.67 1.91
CA VAL A 91 -18.77 -3.36 3.20
C VAL A 91 -18.53 -2.35 4.32
N MET A 92 -17.65 -1.36 4.12
CA MET A 92 -17.35 -0.35 5.13
C MET A 92 -18.57 0.49 5.50
N ARG A 93 -19.41 0.86 4.51
CA ARG A 93 -20.65 1.59 4.74
C ARG A 93 -21.61 0.84 5.67
N LYS A 94 -21.61 -0.51 5.62
CA LYS A 94 -22.51 -1.35 6.41
C LYS A 94 -21.94 -1.71 7.78
N THR A 95 -20.63 -1.96 7.89
CA THR A 95 -20.00 -2.41 9.13
C THR A 95 -19.62 -1.25 10.05
N SER A 96 -19.15 -0.13 9.50
CA SER A 96 -18.62 1.00 10.28
C SER A 96 -18.92 2.36 9.64
N PRO A 97 -20.11 2.94 9.88
CA PRO A 97 -20.51 4.22 9.29
C PRO A 97 -19.60 5.39 9.72
N MET A 98 -19.05 5.35 10.93
CA MET A 98 -18.10 6.36 11.44
C MET A 98 -16.78 6.36 10.65
N LEU A 99 -16.25 5.19 10.33
CA LEU A 99 -15.05 5.06 9.50
C LEU A 99 -15.33 5.50 8.06
N TYR A 100 -16.50 5.15 7.52
CA TYR A 100 -16.93 5.59 6.19
C TYR A 100 -17.09 7.10 6.07
N GLN A 101 -17.59 7.80 7.09
CA GLN A 101 -17.69 9.27 7.07
C GLN A 101 -16.32 9.96 7.01
N LEU A 102 -15.31 9.40 7.69
CA LEU A 102 -13.96 9.95 7.71
C LEU A 102 -13.16 9.59 6.44
N LEU A 103 -13.36 8.37 5.93
CA LEU A 103 -12.52 7.79 4.90
C LEU A 103 -13.15 7.76 3.52
N GLY A 104 -14.47 7.93 3.39
CA GLY A 104 -15.24 7.78 2.15
C GLY A 104 -14.69 8.57 0.97
N ILE A 105 -14.18 9.78 1.22
CA ILE A 105 -13.56 10.64 0.20
C ILE A 105 -12.22 10.06 -0.29
N PHE A 106 -11.52 9.30 0.55
CA PHE A 106 -10.22 8.71 0.28
C PHE A 106 -10.29 7.28 -0.29
N LEU A 107 -11.45 6.62 -0.27
CA LEU A 107 -11.61 5.29 -0.87
C LEU A 107 -11.29 5.28 -2.39
N PRO A 108 -11.74 6.26 -3.19
CA PRO A 108 -11.32 6.38 -4.59
C PRO A 108 -9.82 6.64 -4.78
N LEU A 109 -9.09 7.12 -3.76
CA LEU A 109 -7.64 7.23 -3.84
C LEU A 109 -6.94 5.85 -3.71
N ILE A 110 -7.65 4.81 -3.24
CA ILE A 110 -7.11 3.44 -3.20
C ILE A 110 -7.04 2.85 -4.61
N THR A 111 -8.05 3.09 -5.46
CA THR A 111 -8.06 2.54 -6.83
C THR A 111 -6.93 3.07 -7.69
N THR A 112 -6.58 4.34 -7.48
CA THR A 112 -5.51 5.05 -8.20
C THR A 112 -4.17 4.99 -7.46
N ASN A 113 -4.08 4.19 -6.39
CA ASN A 113 -2.86 4.06 -5.62
C ASN A 113 -1.82 3.23 -6.40
N CYS A 114 -0.70 3.88 -6.72
CA CYS A 114 0.39 3.25 -7.44
C CYS A 114 1.02 2.07 -6.68
N ALA A 115 0.97 2.03 -5.34
CA ALA A 115 1.44 0.87 -4.58
C ALA A 115 0.55 -0.36 -4.81
N VAL A 116 -0.77 -0.19 -4.89
CA VAL A 116 -1.72 -1.30 -5.10
C VAL A 116 -1.50 -1.91 -6.49
N LEU A 117 -1.42 -1.07 -7.53
CA LEU A 117 -1.14 -1.52 -8.89
C LEU A 117 0.27 -2.12 -9.02
N GLY A 118 1.26 -1.50 -8.39
CA GLY A 118 2.66 -1.95 -8.43
C GLY A 118 2.84 -3.33 -7.81
N VAL A 119 2.16 -3.63 -6.71
CA VAL A 119 2.18 -4.96 -6.09
C VAL A 119 1.58 -6.00 -7.02
N ALA A 120 0.44 -5.74 -7.65
CA ALA A 120 -0.17 -6.68 -8.60
C ALA A 120 0.74 -6.95 -9.82
N LEU A 121 1.39 -5.92 -10.36
CA LEU A 121 2.31 -6.07 -11.49
C LEU A 121 3.61 -6.81 -11.12
N LEU A 122 4.21 -6.48 -9.96
CA LEU A 122 5.45 -7.11 -9.51
C LEU A 122 5.23 -8.56 -9.09
N ASN A 123 4.08 -8.85 -8.48
CA ASN A 123 3.69 -10.20 -8.16
C ASN A 123 3.63 -11.10 -9.41
N GLN A 124 3.12 -10.56 -10.52
CA GLN A 124 3.10 -11.27 -11.80
C GLN A 124 4.48 -11.41 -12.44
N GLN A 125 5.33 -10.38 -12.38
CA GLN A 125 6.70 -10.45 -12.92
C GLN A 125 7.58 -11.45 -12.18
N ALA A 126 7.30 -11.70 -10.90
CA ALA A 126 8.02 -12.65 -10.08
C ALA A 126 7.48 -14.11 -10.20
N GLU A 127 6.48 -14.35 -11.06
CA GLU A 127 5.87 -15.67 -11.31
C GLU A 127 5.47 -16.41 -10.01
N HIS A 128 4.99 -15.65 -9.02
CA HIS A 128 4.60 -16.22 -7.73
C HIS A 128 3.43 -17.20 -7.87
N THR A 129 3.44 -18.28 -7.08
CA THR A 129 2.28 -19.17 -6.94
C THR A 129 1.11 -18.44 -6.27
N LEU A 130 -0.10 -19.00 -6.33
CA LEU A 130 -1.32 -18.40 -5.73
C LEU A 130 -1.11 -18.07 -4.24
N VAL A 131 -0.46 -18.96 -3.49
CA VAL A 131 -0.18 -18.80 -2.06
C VAL A 131 0.90 -17.73 -1.82
N GLU A 132 1.96 -17.72 -2.62
CA GLU A 132 2.99 -16.67 -2.56
C GLU A 132 2.43 -15.30 -2.90
N SER A 133 1.51 -15.23 -3.87
CA SER A 133 0.84 -14.00 -4.28
C SER A 133 0.02 -13.36 -3.16
N ALA A 134 -0.71 -14.20 -2.41
CA ALA A 134 -1.45 -13.76 -1.24
C ALA A 134 -0.53 -13.24 -0.15
N LEU A 135 0.56 -13.97 0.14
CA LEU A 135 1.54 -13.60 1.15
C LEU A 135 2.32 -12.33 0.77
N TYR A 136 2.66 -12.16 -0.50
CA TYR A 136 3.33 -10.99 -1.05
C TYR A 136 2.45 -9.75 -0.94
N GLY A 137 1.19 -9.85 -1.36
CA GLY A 137 0.20 -8.78 -1.22
C GLY A 137 -0.05 -8.39 0.24
N PHE A 138 -0.11 -9.39 1.14
CA PHE A 138 -0.26 -9.18 2.58
C PHE A 138 0.97 -8.51 3.22
N GLY A 139 2.18 -8.97 2.88
CA GLY A 139 3.42 -8.37 3.35
C GLY A 139 3.57 -6.91 2.91
N ALA A 140 3.33 -6.65 1.62
CA ALA A 140 3.39 -5.28 1.08
C ALA A 140 2.36 -4.35 1.72
N ALA A 141 1.15 -4.85 1.96
CA ALA A 141 0.09 -4.14 2.65
C ALA A 141 0.43 -3.77 4.10
N ILE A 142 0.96 -4.72 4.87
CA ILE A 142 1.42 -4.47 6.24
C ILE A 142 2.54 -3.43 6.25
N GLY A 143 3.50 -3.55 5.32
CA GLY A 143 4.56 -2.56 5.16
C GLY A 143 4.02 -1.16 4.90
N PHE A 144 3.04 -1.03 4.00
CA PHE A 144 2.36 0.25 3.74
C PHE A 144 1.65 0.80 4.99
N SER A 145 0.87 -0.03 5.68
CA SER A 145 0.13 0.33 6.89
C SER A 145 1.06 0.80 8.01
N LEU A 146 2.16 0.09 8.24
CA LEU A 146 3.16 0.41 9.25
C LEU A 146 3.83 1.76 8.96
N VAL A 147 4.25 1.99 7.72
CA VAL A 147 4.90 3.25 7.31
C VAL A 147 3.92 4.42 7.42
N LEU A 148 2.66 4.21 7.02
CA LEU A 148 1.62 5.23 7.13
C LEU A 148 1.35 5.61 8.59
N ALA A 149 1.29 4.62 9.49
CA ALA A 149 1.10 4.84 10.92
C ALA A 149 2.30 5.57 11.55
N LEU A 150 3.54 5.13 11.25
CA LEU A 150 4.75 5.81 11.73
C LEU A 150 4.81 7.26 11.26
N PHE A 151 4.51 7.52 9.99
CA PHE A 151 4.53 8.86 9.45
C PHE A 151 3.45 9.75 10.08
N ALA A 152 2.25 9.21 10.31
CA ALA A 152 1.21 9.95 11.02
C ALA A 152 1.64 10.31 12.45
N ALA A 153 2.29 9.40 13.18
CA ALA A 153 2.84 9.69 14.51
C ALA A 153 3.90 10.80 14.47
N ILE A 154 4.79 10.79 13.47
CA ILE A 154 5.80 11.84 13.29
C ILE A 154 5.11 13.18 12.98
N ARG A 155 4.11 13.19 12.09
CA ARG A 155 3.39 14.41 11.71
C ARG A 155 2.60 15.01 12.87
N GLU A 156 1.96 14.21 13.72
CA GLU A 156 1.30 14.70 14.93
C GLU A 156 2.29 15.37 15.89
N ARG A 157 3.49 14.80 16.06
CA ARG A 157 4.55 15.41 16.87
C ARG A 157 5.09 16.71 16.27
N VAL A 158 5.35 16.72 14.97
CA VAL A 158 5.86 17.89 14.24
C VAL A 158 4.83 19.04 14.25
N ALA A 159 3.53 18.73 14.27
CA ALA A 159 2.48 19.75 14.34
C ALA A 159 2.49 20.55 15.66
N VAL A 160 3.06 19.99 16.73
CA VAL A 160 3.19 20.66 18.05
C VAL A 160 4.59 21.26 18.23
N ALA A 161 5.53 21.00 17.31
CA ALA A 161 6.88 21.53 17.36
C ALA A 161 6.97 22.94 16.75
N ASP A 162 8.00 23.69 17.14
CA ASP A 162 8.30 25.00 16.56
C ASP A 162 8.88 24.83 15.14
N VAL A 163 7.99 24.80 14.14
CA VAL A 163 8.33 24.78 12.72
C VAL A 163 8.22 26.20 12.15
N PRO A 164 9.26 26.72 11.46
CA PRO A 164 9.19 28.03 10.82
C PRO A 164 7.99 28.14 9.89
N GLU A 165 7.27 29.27 9.92
CA GLU A 165 6.05 29.51 9.13
C GLU A 165 6.16 29.10 7.65
N PRO A 166 7.27 29.34 6.92
CA PRO A 166 7.38 28.96 5.51
C PRO A 166 7.36 27.44 5.26
N PHE A 167 7.70 26.64 6.28
CA PHE A 167 7.82 25.19 6.17
C PHE A 167 6.57 24.44 6.65
N GLN A 168 5.58 25.13 7.21
CA GLN A 168 4.38 24.49 7.73
C GLN A 168 3.57 23.78 6.64
N GLY A 169 2.91 22.68 7.00
CA GLY A 169 2.04 21.93 6.09
C GLY A 169 2.76 20.85 5.27
N SER A 170 2.69 20.92 3.95
CA SER A 170 3.22 19.89 3.04
C SER A 170 4.74 19.92 2.93
N ALA A 171 5.37 21.09 3.08
CA ALA A 171 6.83 21.23 2.97
C ALA A 171 7.55 20.43 4.05
N ILE A 172 7.23 20.62 5.33
CA ILE A 172 7.80 19.83 6.42
C ILE A 172 7.41 18.35 6.32
N ALA A 173 6.23 18.02 5.80
CA ALA A 173 5.82 16.63 5.57
C ALA A 173 6.71 15.93 4.52
N LEU A 174 7.11 16.62 3.45
CA LEU A 174 8.06 16.07 2.47
C LEU A 174 9.47 15.92 3.04
N VAL A 175 9.93 16.89 3.84
CA VAL A 175 11.24 16.81 4.51
C VAL A 175 11.28 15.62 5.47
N THR A 176 10.24 15.47 6.31
CA THR A 176 10.13 14.34 7.24
C THR A 176 9.99 13.00 6.52
N ALA A 177 9.26 12.95 5.40
CA ALA A 177 9.19 11.76 4.56
C ALA A 177 10.56 11.39 3.97
N GLY A 178 11.34 12.37 3.52
CA GLY A 178 12.71 12.17 3.04
C GLY A 178 13.65 11.64 4.13
N LEU A 179 13.61 12.23 5.33
CA LEU A 179 14.38 11.73 6.48
C LEU A 179 13.98 10.30 6.89
N MET A 180 12.68 10.00 6.84
CA MET A 180 12.18 8.65 7.09
C MET A 180 12.67 7.68 6.01
N SER A 181 12.65 8.06 4.73
CA SER A 181 13.19 7.23 3.63
C SER A 181 14.68 6.92 3.83
N LEU A 182 15.49 7.90 4.24
CA LEU A 182 16.90 7.68 4.56
C LEU A 182 17.10 6.70 5.72
N ALA A 183 16.30 6.80 6.78
CA ALA A 183 16.34 5.87 7.90
C ALA A 183 16.00 4.43 7.47
N PHE A 184 15.01 4.28 6.59
CA PHE A 184 14.59 2.97 6.10
C PHE A 184 15.52 2.38 5.03
N MET A 185 16.25 3.19 4.26
CA MET A 185 17.32 2.70 3.38
C MET A 185 18.42 1.95 4.15
N GLY A 186 18.60 2.22 5.44
CA GLY A 186 19.49 1.45 6.32
C GLY A 186 19.12 -0.03 6.44
N PHE A 187 17.85 -0.40 6.19
CA PHE A 187 17.37 -1.78 6.20
C PHE A 187 17.56 -2.51 4.87
N ALA A 188 17.98 -1.83 3.79
CA ALA A 188 18.14 -2.43 2.47
C ALA A 188 19.18 -3.57 2.43
N GLY A 189 20.11 -3.61 3.40
CA GLY A 189 21.12 -4.67 3.52
C GLY A 189 20.72 -5.85 4.41
N LEU A 190 19.51 -5.88 4.97
CA LEU A 190 19.13 -6.85 6.01
C LEU A 190 18.69 -8.21 5.45
N VAL A 191 18.30 -8.27 4.17
CA VAL A 191 18.01 -9.52 3.45
C VAL A 191 18.98 -9.61 2.27
N ALA A 192 20.19 -10.06 2.57
CA ALA A 192 21.18 -10.49 1.60
C ALA A 192 21.52 -11.95 1.88
N ASN A 193 20.66 -12.84 1.39
CA ASN A 193 20.93 -14.20 0.89
C ASN A 193 19.61 -14.94 0.67
#